data_AF-A0A0C2YLA2-F1
#
_entry.id   AF-A0A0C2YLA2-F1
#
_cell.length_a   1.000
_cell.length_b   1.000
_cell.length_c   1.000
_cell.angle_alpha   90.00
_cell.angle_beta   90.00
_cell.angle_gamma   90.00
#
_symmetry.space_group_name_H-M   'P 1'
#
loop_
_entity.id
_entity.type
_entity.pdbx_description
1 polymer ?
#
loop_
_entity_poly.entity_id
_entity_poly.type
_entity_poly.pdbx_seq_one_letter_code
_entity_poly.pdbx_strand_id
1 'polypeptide(L)'
;MTNFWCIAHKHAFALHYLHQDLSPGNIIIFEGRGYLIDWDMAKLMDDTSPRQLTHTGTWQFMSMNLMEEKDKPSVHTFKDDLEFTLYVILWTALVFTQSQLTSKQ
;
A
#
# COMPACT_ATOMS: atom_id res chain seq x y z
N MET A 1 -10.61 16.14 0.81
CA MET A 1 -9.48 15.17 0.79
C MET A 1 -9.88 13.74 1.16
N THR A 2 -11.12 13.45 1.56
CA THR A 2 -11.52 12.12 2.09
C THR A 2 -12.00 11.09 1.07
N ASN A 3 -12.27 11.46 -0.18
CA ASN A 3 -12.85 10.54 -1.19
C ASN A 3 -11.84 10.00 -2.23
N PHE A 4 -10.57 10.40 -2.15
CA PHE A 4 -9.58 10.20 -3.22
C PHE A 4 -9.02 8.77 -3.32
N TRP A 5 -8.92 8.05 -2.19
CA TRP A 5 -8.14 6.80 -2.09
C TRP A 5 -8.98 5.56 -1.79
N CYS A 6 -10.22 5.76 -1.35
CA CYS A 6 -11.07 4.69 -0.85
C CYS A 6 -11.65 3.81 -1.96
N ILE A 7 -11.82 4.29 -3.20
CA ILE A 7 -12.64 3.55 -4.19
C ILE A 7 -11.93 2.29 -4.66
N ALA A 8 -10.68 2.38 -5.14
CA ALA A 8 -9.95 1.23 -5.64
C ALA A 8 -9.73 0.16 -4.57
N HIS A 9 -9.30 0.58 -3.37
CA HIS A 9 -9.09 -0.34 -2.25
C HIS A 9 -10.40 -0.94 -1.73
N LYS A 10 -11.51 -0.17 -1.68
CA LYS A 10 -12.84 -0.70 -1.32
C LYS A 10 -13.37 -1.68 -2.35
N HIS A 11 -13.13 -1.45 -3.64
CA HIS A 11 -13.56 -2.37 -4.70
C HIS A 11 -12.76 -3.67 -4.66
N ALA A 12 -11.44 -3.59 -4.49
CA ALA A 12 -10.58 -4.75 -4.29
C ALA A 12 -11.05 -5.59 -3.10
N PHE A 13 -11.32 -4.91 -1.99
CA PHE A 13 -11.84 -5.52 -0.77
C PHE A 13 -13.21 -6.19 -0.99
N ALA A 14 -14.15 -5.51 -1.64
CA ALA A 14 -15.47 -6.06 -1.93
C ALA A 14 -15.42 -7.29 -2.86
N LEU A 15 -14.37 -7.39 -3.68
CA LEU A 15 -14.11 -8.53 -4.56
C LEU A 15 -13.18 -9.58 -3.93
N HIS A 16 -12.82 -9.42 -2.65
CA HIS A 16 -11.94 -10.32 -1.90
C HIS A 16 -10.53 -10.45 -2.52
N TYR A 17 -9.99 -9.37 -3.08
CA TYR A 17 -8.61 -9.30 -3.58
C TYR A 17 -7.70 -8.46 -2.68
N LEU A 18 -6.49 -8.97 -2.47
CA LEU A 18 -5.34 -8.28 -1.89
C LEU A 18 -4.39 -7.90 -3.02
N HIS A 19 -3.90 -6.67 -3.04
CA HIS A 19 -3.01 -6.20 -4.11
C HIS A 19 -1.58 -6.73 -3.95
N GLN A 20 -1.12 -6.87 -2.70
CA GLN A 20 0.20 -7.36 -2.27
C GLN A 20 1.43 -6.55 -2.73
N ASP A 21 1.34 -5.71 -3.77
CA ASP A 21 2.40 -4.79 -4.17
C ASP A 21 1.87 -3.35 -4.27
N LEU A 22 1.47 -2.79 -3.14
CA LEU A 22 1.11 -1.40 -3.11
C LEU A 22 2.39 -0.53 -3.02
N SER A 23 2.40 0.61 -3.71
CA SER A 23 3.42 1.65 -3.61
C SER A 23 2.82 2.98 -4.11
N PRO A 24 3.39 4.15 -3.77
CA PRO A 24 2.96 5.42 -4.39
C PRO A 24 3.04 5.39 -5.92
N GLY A 25 3.98 4.62 -6.49
CA GLY A 25 4.14 4.43 -7.94
C GLY A 25 3.02 3.59 -8.56
N ASN A 26 2.37 2.74 -7.77
CA ASN A 26 1.27 1.87 -8.22
C ASN A 26 -0.10 2.53 -8.05
N ILE A 27 -0.13 3.84 -7.75
CA ILE A 27 -1.37 4.60 -7.63
C ILE A 27 -1.38 5.76 -8.63
N ILE A 28 -2.31 5.70 -9.58
CA ILE A 28 -2.56 6.77 -10.54
C ILE A 28 -3.70 7.65 -10.03
N ILE A 29 -3.51 8.97 -10.10
CA ILE A 29 -4.57 9.95 -9.85
C ILE A 29 -5.09 10.45 -11.19
N PHE A 30 -6.36 10.19 -11.49
CA PHE A 30 -7.04 10.66 -12.69
C PHE A 30 -8.40 11.26 -12.32
N GLU A 31 -8.66 12.49 -12.77
CA GLU A 31 -9.90 13.24 -12.47
C GLU A 31 -10.28 13.28 -10.97
N GLY A 32 -9.28 13.44 -10.11
CA GLY A 32 -9.48 13.49 -8.66
C GLY A 32 -9.84 12.13 -8.03
N ARG A 33 -9.58 11.02 -8.71
CA ARG A 33 -9.78 9.66 -8.21
C ARG A 33 -8.46 8.89 -8.26
N GLY A 34 -8.17 8.13 -7.20
CA GLY A 34 -7.06 7.19 -7.15
C GLY A 34 -7.45 5.83 -7.73
N TYR A 35 -6.60 5.31 -8.61
CA TYR A 35 -6.70 4.00 -9.24
C TYR A 35 -5.46 3.18 -8.90
N LEU A 36 -5.67 1.91 -8.54
CA LEU A 36 -4.58 0.95 -8.33
C LEU A 36 -4.22 0.28 -9.66
N ILE A 37 -2.94 0.22 -9.95
CA ILE A 37 -2.34 -0.46 -11.11
C ILE A 37 -1.33 -1.49 -10.64
N ASP A 38 -0.82 -2.33 -11.57
CA ASP A 38 0.20 -3.34 -11.29
C ASP A 38 -0.30 -4.49 -10.37
N TRP A 39 -1.33 -5.20 -10.86
CA TRP A 39 -2.02 -6.27 -10.13
C TRP A 39 -1.36 -7.65 -10.27
N ASP A 40 -0.14 -7.74 -10.82
CA ASP A 40 0.52 -9.03 -11.11
C ASP A 40 0.83 -9.85 -9.84
N MET A 41 0.89 -9.18 -8.69
CA MET A 41 1.08 -9.80 -7.38
C MET A 41 -0.22 -10.03 -6.61
N ALA A 42 -1.38 -9.72 -7.20
CA ALA A 42 -2.65 -9.80 -6.49
C ALA A 42 -3.04 -11.23 -6.16
N LYS A 43 -3.67 -11.42 -4.99
CA LYS A 43 -4.21 -12.71 -4.54
C LYS A 43 -5.61 -12.56 -3.98
N LEU A 44 -6.36 -13.65 -4.02
CA LEU A 44 -7.62 -13.75 -3.28
C LEU A 44 -7.32 -13.77 -1.77
N MET A 45 -8.17 -13.13 -0.96
CA MET A 45 -8.04 -13.13 0.49
C MET A 45 -8.10 -14.53 1.10
N ASP A 46 -8.82 -15.44 0.45
CA ASP A 46 -8.95 -16.84 0.86
C ASP A 46 -7.73 -17.69 0.44
N ASP A 47 -6.85 -17.16 -0.41
CA ASP A 47 -5.60 -17.80 -0.80
C ASP A 47 -4.53 -17.55 0.28
N THR A 48 -4.38 -18.54 1.16
CA THR A 48 -3.38 -18.52 2.23
C THR A 48 -1.99 -18.96 1.78
N SER A 49 -1.78 -19.16 0.46
CA SER A 49 -0.46 -19.47 -0.04
C SER A 49 0.50 -18.33 0.32
N PRO A 50 1.65 -18.64 0.94
CA PRO A 50 2.57 -17.62 1.39
C PRO A 50 3.02 -16.74 0.23
N ARG A 51 3.36 -15.49 0.55
CA ARG A 51 3.95 -14.57 -0.42
C ARG A 51 5.26 -15.18 -0.92
N GLN A 52 5.56 -15.05 -2.22
CA GLN A 52 6.87 -15.48 -2.70
C GLN A 52 7.96 -14.70 -1.94
N LEU A 53 8.90 -15.42 -1.31
CA LEU A 53 10.02 -14.85 -0.54
C LEU A 53 10.92 -13.91 -1.37
N THR A 54 10.81 -13.97 -2.69
CA THR A 54 11.58 -13.18 -3.63
C THR A 54 11.10 -11.73 -3.66
N HIS A 55 11.52 -10.92 -2.68
CA HIS A 55 11.86 -9.49 -2.77
C HIS A 55 10.98 -8.57 -3.66
N THR A 56 9.74 -8.93 -3.92
CA THR A 56 8.84 -8.18 -4.80
C THR A 56 8.05 -7.27 -3.90
N GLY A 57 8.21 -5.96 -4.02
CA GLY A 57 7.56 -4.97 -3.16
C GLY A 57 8.46 -3.82 -2.77
N THR A 58 7.88 -2.63 -2.65
CA THR A 58 8.61 -1.43 -2.21
C THR A 58 8.82 -1.49 -0.69
N TRP A 59 10.00 -1.96 -0.25
CA TRP A 59 10.36 -2.22 1.16
C TRP A 59 10.09 -1.05 2.11
N GLN A 60 10.09 0.18 1.61
CA GLN A 60 9.90 1.41 2.39
C GLN A 60 8.47 1.58 2.92
N PHE A 61 7.50 0.84 2.39
CA PHE A 61 6.10 0.93 2.76
C PHE A 61 5.50 -0.41 3.20
N MET A 62 6.32 -1.47 3.23
CA MET A 62 5.92 -2.79 3.68
C MET A 62 5.50 -2.76 5.16
N SER A 63 4.49 -3.54 5.54
CA SER A 63 4.07 -3.66 6.95
C SER A 63 5.19 -4.26 7.81
N MET A 64 5.21 -3.92 9.10
CA MET A 64 6.19 -4.48 10.04
C MET A 64 6.11 -6.00 10.10
N ASN A 65 4.90 -6.56 10.05
CA ASN A 65 4.69 -8.01 10.06
C ASN A 65 5.41 -8.71 8.89
N LEU A 66 5.35 -8.14 7.68
CA LEU A 66 6.07 -8.65 6.52
C LEU A 66 7.58 -8.37 6.59
N MET A 67 8.00 -7.33 7.31
CA MET A 67 9.42 -6.99 7.48
C MET A 67 10.14 -7.82 8.56
N GLU A 68 9.45 -8.22 9.62
CA GLU A 68 10.04 -9.06 10.68
C GLU A 68 10.16 -10.52 10.24
N GLU A 69 9.25 -10.96 9.37
CA GLU A 69 9.18 -12.34 8.88
C GLU A 69 9.90 -12.55 7.53
N LYS A 70 10.89 -11.71 7.18
CA LYS A 70 11.61 -11.77 5.89
C LYS A 70 12.19 -13.13 5.52
N ASP A 71 12.58 -13.92 6.52
CA ASP A 71 13.15 -15.26 6.34
C ASP A 71 12.13 -16.40 6.49
N LYS A 72 10.84 -16.05 6.64
CA LYS A 72 9.74 -17.01 6.81
C LYS A 72 8.65 -16.76 5.76
N PRO A 73 7.93 -17.81 5.33
CA PRO A 73 6.74 -17.63 4.52
C PRO A 73 5.67 -16.92 5.36
N SER A 74 5.53 -15.61 5.17
CA SER A 74 4.47 -14.81 5.77
C SER A 74 3.25 -14.77 4.86
N VAL A 75 2.07 -14.80 5.48
CA VAL A 75 0.80 -14.63 4.76
C VAL A 75 0.46 -13.15 4.76
N HIS A 76 0.44 -12.57 3.57
CA HIS A 76 0.01 -11.19 3.38
C HIS A 76 -1.49 -11.09 3.72
N THR A 77 -1.84 -10.22 4.64
CA THR A 77 -3.21 -10.03 5.09
C THR A 77 -3.74 -8.64 4.71
N PHE A 78 -5.04 -8.45 4.85
CA PHE A 78 -5.66 -7.14 4.70
C PHE A 78 -5.11 -6.09 5.69
N LYS A 79 -4.65 -6.50 6.87
CA LYS A 79 -4.04 -5.58 7.83
C LYS A 79 -2.74 -5.00 7.29
N ASP A 80 -1.98 -5.81 6.57
CA ASP A 80 -0.72 -5.38 5.94
C ASP A 80 -0.99 -4.34 4.84
N ASP A 81 -2.04 -4.55 4.04
CA ASP A 81 -2.52 -3.60 3.02
C ASP A 81 -2.98 -2.26 3.65
N LEU A 82 -3.62 -2.28 4.82
CA LEU A 82 -4.01 -1.07 5.56
C LEU A 82 -2.80 -0.32 6.16
N GLU A 83 -1.86 -1.05 6.76
CA GLU A 83 -0.65 -0.48 7.36
C GLU A 83 0.22 0.20 6.30
N PHE A 84 0.41 -0.47 5.17
CA PHE A 84 1.01 0.11 3.98
C PHE A 84 0.30 1.42 3.57
N THR A 85 -1.04 1.39 3.50
CA THR A 85 -1.84 2.54 3.02
C THR A 85 -1.65 3.75 3.93
N LEU A 86 -1.56 3.51 5.24
CA LEU A 86 -1.24 4.54 6.22
C LEU A 86 0.15 5.13 5.96
N TYR A 87 1.17 4.31 5.71
CA TYR A 87 2.52 4.78 5.45
C TYR A 87 2.64 5.63 4.19
N VAL A 88 1.95 5.26 3.11
CA VAL A 88 1.91 6.09 1.89
C VAL A 88 1.24 7.42 2.16
N ILE A 89 0.07 7.44 2.81
CA ILE A 89 -0.63 8.69 3.13
C ILE A 89 0.25 9.59 4.00
N LEU A 90 0.87 9.02 5.04
CA LEU A 90 1.73 9.75 5.94
C LEU A 90 2.95 10.32 5.21
N TRP A 91 3.62 9.51 4.39
CA TRP A 91 4.78 9.95 3.62
C TRP A 91 4.40 11.05 2.62
N THR A 92 3.31 10.87 1.86
CA THR A 92 2.80 11.89 0.94
C THR A 92 2.46 13.19 1.68
N ALA A 93 1.79 13.10 2.83
CA ALA A 93 1.49 14.26 3.65
C ALA A 93 2.76 14.96 4.11
N LEU A 94 3.77 14.23 4.60
CA LEU A 94 5.01 14.83 5.07
C LEU A 94 5.84 15.47 3.95
N VAL A 95 5.90 14.85 2.76
CA VAL A 95 6.72 15.32 1.64
C VAL A 95 6.07 16.48 0.89
N PHE A 96 4.75 16.44 0.71
CA PHE A 96 4.05 17.41 -0.15
C PHE A 96 3.25 18.48 0.61
N THR A 97 3.12 18.38 1.93
CA THR A 97 2.54 19.48 2.72
C THR A 97 3.59 20.56 2.94
N GLN A 98 3.28 21.80 2.55
CA GLN A 98 4.13 22.94 2.87
C GLN A 98 4.23 23.11 4.38
N SER A 99 5.45 23.02 4.89
CA SER A 99 5.72 23.38 6.28
C SER A 99 5.69 24.89 6.44
N GLN A 100 5.00 25.38 7.48
CA GLN A 100 5.06 26.79 7.91
C GLN A 100 6.36 27.12 8.66
N LEU A 101 7.30 26.16 8.77
CA LEU A 101 8.62 26.41 9.31
C LEU A 101 9.43 27.23 8.31
N THR A 102 9.36 28.56 8.43
CA THR A 102 10.40 29.43 7.88
C THR A 102 11.73 29.01 8.47
N SER A 103 12.66 28.56 7.64
CA SER A 103 14.05 28.42 8.04
C SER A 103 14.53 29.77 8.56
N LYS A 104 14.81 29.88 9.86
CA LYS A 104 15.62 31.00 10.35
C LYS A 104 17.00 30.83 9.69
N GLN A 105 17.29 31.68 8.72
CA GLN A 105 18.64 31.88 8.18
C GLN A 105 19.51 32.55 9.25
#